data_AF-A0A2U1NKC3-F1
#
_entry.id   AF-A0A2U1NKC3-F1
#
_cell.length_a   1.000
_cell.length_b   1.000
_cell.length_c   1.000
_cell.angle_alpha   90.00
_cell.angle_beta   90.00
_cell.angle_gamma   90.00
#
_symmetry.space_group_name_H-M   'P 1'
#
loop_
_entity.id
_entity.type
_entity.pdbx_description
1 polymer ?
#
loop_
_entity_poly.entity_id
_entity_poly.type
_entity_poly.pdbx_seq_one_letter_code
_entity_poly.pdbx_strand_id
1 'polypeptide(L)'
;MISTYAPQVGRTDVEKRIFWDSLNELVRECAADQRLIIGGDLNRHIGATAEGYAGVHGGFCYGVRNDEGCSILEFATSHNLVVVNSFFRKRDVHLITFQRGSHNTQIDCLLVRRDDLRACGDLNRHIGATAEGYAGVHGGFCYGVRNDEGCSILEFATAHNLVVANSFFRKRDVHLITFQSGGHNTQIDYLLVRRDDLRACKDCKVFSGETCSSQHKLVALDALFQRCRHGREATGMPRILWKNLSGDTMESFRAKVSEGLSARAEDLTTRDAD
;
A
#
# COMPACT_ATOMS: atom_id res chain seq x y z
N MET A 1 7.58 -8.20 0.47
CA MET A 1 6.28 -7.98 1.15
C MET A 1 6.42 -8.52 2.56
N ILE A 2 6.34 -7.64 3.56
CA ILE A 2 6.35 -7.99 4.98
C ILE A 2 4.89 -7.91 5.45
N SER A 3 4.39 -8.99 6.05
CA SER A 3 3.08 -8.98 6.69
C SER A 3 3.29 -8.93 8.19
N THR A 4 2.66 -7.99 8.89
CA THR A 4 2.88 -7.79 10.32
C THR A 4 1.59 -7.76 11.10
N TYR A 5 1.62 -8.26 12.33
CA TYR A 5 0.59 -8.05 13.33
C TYR A 5 1.23 -7.34 14.53
N ALA A 6 0.97 -6.06 14.70
CA ALA A 6 1.60 -5.30 15.77
C ALA A 6 0.92 -5.54 17.12
N PRO A 7 1.66 -5.45 18.25
CA PRO A 7 1.08 -5.62 19.57
C PRO A 7 -0.04 -4.61 19.85
N GLN A 8 -1.11 -5.08 20.50
CA GLN A 8 -2.24 -4.25 20.96
C GLN A 8 -1.77 -3.16 21.94
N VAL A 9 -2.54 -2.07 22.04
CA VAL A 9 -2.23 -0.91 22.91
C VAL A 9 -1.94 -1.32 24.37
N GLY A 10 -2.66 -2.32 24.89
CA GLY A 10 -2.49 -2.81 26.27
C GLY A 10 -1.32 -3.76 26.53
N ARG A 11 -0.41 -3.97 25.57
CA ARG A 11 0.79 -4.81 25.73
C ARG A 11 1.94 -4.03 26.37
N THR A 12 2.91 -4.75 26.94
CA THR A 12 4.05 -4.13 27.65
C THR A 12 4.95 -3.36 26.68
N ASP A 13 5.63 -2.32 27.18
CA ASP A 13 6.57 -1.54 26.36
C ASP A 13 7.75 -2.38 25.87
N VAL A 14 8.13 -3.42 26.62
CA VAL A 14 9.17 -4.39 26.23
C VAL A 14 8.73 -5.18 25.00
N GLU A 15 7.51 -5.73 24.98
CA GLU A 15 6.96 -6.45 23.82
C GLU A 15 6.84 -5.53 22.60
N LYS A 16 6.37 -4.29 22.80
CA LYS A 16 6.27 -3.28 21.73
C LYS A 16 7.65 -2.96 21.15
N ARG A 17 8.66 -2.79 22.01
CA ARG A 17 10.05 -2.49 21.61
C ARG A 17 10.65 -3.61 20.78
N ILE A 18 10.55 -4.86 21.24
CA ILE A 18 11.05 -6.03 20.51
C ILE A 18 10.43 -6.12 19.11
N PHE A 19 9.13 -5.88 18.99
CA PHE A 19 8.45 -5.85 17.70
C PHE A 19 9.02 -4.77 16.77
N TRP A 20 9.17 -3.53 17.25
CA TRP A 20 9.66 -2.42 16.44
C TRP A 20 11.12 -2.57 16.06
N ASP A 21 11.97 -3.05 16.96
CA ASP A 21 13.39 -3.33 16.68
C ASP A 21 13.52 -4.41 15.60
N SER A 22 12.74 -5.50 15.72
CA SER A 22 12.72 -6.57 14.71
C SER A 22 12.23 -6.07 13.34
N LEU A 23 11.18 -5.26 13.32
CA LEU A 23 10.66 -4.69 12.07
C LEU A 23 11.66 -3.72 11.44
N ASN A 24 12.33 -2.90 12.25
CA ASN A 24 13.37 -1.98 11.82
C ASN A 24 14.56 -2.71 11.16
N GLU A 25 15.03 -3.80 11.77
CA GLU A 25 16.08 -4.64 11.19
C GLU A 25 15.65 -5.22 9.83
N LEU A 26 14.46 -5.81 9.74
CA LEU A 26 13.94 -6.38 8.48
C LEU A 26 13.81 -5.35 7.36
N VAL A 27 13.40 -4.12 7.68
CA VAL A 27 13.28 -3.03 6.69
C VAL A 27 14.64 -2.55 6.23
N ARG A 28 15.66 -2.54 7.11
CA ARG A 28 17.05 -2.18 6.79
C ARG A 28 17.77 -3.25 5.98
N GLU A 29 17.49 -4.52 6.23
CA GLU A 29 18.03 -5.64 5.46
C GLU A 29 17.50 -5.70 4.02
N CYS A 30 16.27 -5.22 3.80
CA CYS A 30 15.71 -5.16 2.45
C CYS A 30 16.53 -4.17 1.60
N ALA A 31 17.24 -4.69 0.59
CA ALA A 31 18.05 -3.86 -0.31
C ALA A 31 17.21 -2.79 -1.03
N ALA A 32 17.83 -1.65 -1.37
CA ALA A 32 17.15 -0.50 -1.98
C ALA A 32 16.56 -0.79 -3.38
N ASP A 33 17.04 -1.83 -4.06
CA ASP A 33 16.54 -2.29 -5.36
C ASP A 33 15.38 -3.30 -5.25
N GLN A 34 15.05 -3.72 -4.03
CA GLN A 34 13.94 -4.63 -3.74
C GLN A 34 12.68 -3.84 -3.35
N ARG A 35 11.55 -4.28 -3.91
CA ARG A 35 10.25 -3.69 -3.57
C ARG A 35 9.81 -4.03 -2.14
N LEU A 36 9.67 -3.00 -1.32
CA LEU A 36 9.15 -3.14 0.04
C LEU A 36 7.70 -2.64 0.13
N ILE A 37 6.84 -3.58 0.49
CA ILE A 37 5.46 -3.34 0.91
C ILE A 37 5.34 -3.99 2.28
N ILE A 38 4.89 -3.22 3.26
CA ILE A 38 4.54 -3.68 4.61
C ILE A 38 3.02 -3.53 4.74
N GLY A 39 2.33 -4.59 5.11
CA GLY A 39 0.89 -4.56 5.29
C GLY A 39 0.46 -5.44 6.45
N GLY A 40 -0.66 -5.10 7.06
CA GLY A 40 -1.28 -5.90 8.09
C GLY A 40 -1.93 -5.05 9.17
N ASP A 41 -2.38 -5.72 10.21
CA ASP A 41 -3.00 -5.08 11.36
C ASP A 41 -1.89 -4.52 12.25
N LEU A 42 -1.75 -3.20 12.22
CA LEU A 42 -0.77 -2.51 13.04
C LEU A 42 -1.38 -2.06 14.38
N ASN A 43 -2.68 -2.29 14.62
CA ASN A 43 -3.34 -1.91 15.87
C ASN A 43 -3.04 -0.45 16.27
N ARG A 44 -2.97 0.46 15.29
CA ARG A 44 -2.60 1.88 15.48
C ARG A 44 -3.71 2.82 14.97
N HIS A 45 -3.94 3.92 15.68
CA HIS A 45 -4.81 4.99 15.23
C HIS A 45 -3.95 6.14 14.72
N ILE A 46 -3.71 6.18 13.41
CA ILE A 46 -2.91 7.26 12.76
C ILE A 46 -3.68 8.58 12.67
N GLY A 47 -5.00 8.52 12.80
CA GLY A 47 -5.91 9.67 12.86
C GLY A 47 -6.14 10.34 11.51
N ALA A 48 -7.15 11.21 11.43
CA ALA A 48 -7.50 11.91 10.19
C ALA A 48 -6.49 13.01 9.81
N THR A 49 -5.81 13.61 10.78
CA THR A 49 -4.86 14.71 10.52
C THR A 49 -3.55 14.22 9.91
N ALA A 50 -3.00 14.98 8.96
CA ALA A 50 -1.66 14.79 8.41
C ALA A 50 -0.59 15.72 9.03
N GLU A 51 -0.97 16.52 10.04
CA GLU A 51 -0.05 17.48 10.69
C GLU A 51 1.22 16.79 11.18
N GLY A 52 2.37 17.38 10.85
CA GLY A 52 3.71 16.87 11.15
C GLY A 52 4.23 15.78 10.20
N TYR A 53 3.39 15.22 9.32
CA TYR A 53 3.73 14.05 8.49
C TYR A 53 3.28 14.19 7.03
N ALA A 54 3.31 15.42 6.51
CA ALA A 54 2.99 15.71 5.11
C ALA A 54 3.88 14.88 4.17
N GLY A 55 3.26 14.17 3.22
CA GLY A 55 3.95 13.26 2.31
C GLY A 55 4.26 11.88 2.89
N VAL A 56 3.88 11.57 4.13
CA VAL A 56 3.85 10.20 4.68
C VAL A 56 2.42 9.78 4.99
N HIS A 57 1.62 10.74 5.47
CA HIS A 57 0.20 10.61 5.75
C HIS A 57 -0.61 11.55 4.85
N GLY A 58 -1.69 11.03 4.25
CA GLY A 58 -2.50 11.75 3.27
C GLY A 58 -3.71 12.49 3.81
N GLY A 59 -3.99 12.38 5.11
CA GLY A 59 -5.04 13.17 5.77
C GLY A 59 -6.46 12.62 5.57
N PHE A 60 -6.61 11.40 5.04
CA PHE A 60 -7.90 10.77 4.77
C PHE A 60 -8.15 9.51 5.60
N CYS A 61 -7.50 9.40 6.75
CA CYS A 61 -7.71 8.30 7.70
C CYS A 61 -8.84 8.61 8.70
N TYR A 62 -9.27 7.58 9.43
CA TYR A 62 -10.36 7.68 10.40
C TYR A 62 -9.86 7.84 11.83
N GLY A 63 -10.58 8.62 12.64
CA GLY A 63 -10.36 8.75 14.08
C GLY A 63 -9.31 9.79 14.49
N VAL A 64 -8.94 9.76 15.78
CA VAL A 64 -7.94 10.65 16.40
C VAL A 64 -6.61 9.91 16.51
N ARG A 65 -5.51 10.62 16.24
CA ARG A 65 -4.16 10.06 16.32
C ARG A 65 -3.80 9.76 17.79
N ASN A 66 -3.29 8.56 18.07
CA ASN A 66 -2.70 8.21 19.37
C ASN A 66 -1.16 8.11 19.29
N ASP A 67 -0.48 7.95 20.43
CA ASP A 67 1.00 7.89 20.51
C ASP A 67 1.59 6.77 19.66
N GLU A 68 0.89 5.64 19.64
CA GLU A 68 1.13 4.51 18.77
C GLU A 68 1.01 4.86 17.27
N GLY A 69 0.01 5.66 16.91
CA GLY A 69 -0.16 6.26 15.58
C GLY A 69 0.95 7.26 15.22
N CYS A 70 1.50 7.99 16.18
CA CYS A 70 2.69 8.81 15.97
C CYS A 70 3.92 7.95 15.66
N SER A 71 4.15 6.90 16.46
CA SER A 71 5.32 6.01 16.32
C SER A 71 5.44 5.38 14.92
N ILE A 72 4.31 4.99 14.31
CA ILE A 72 4.31 4.45 12.95
C ILE A 72 4.59 5.52 11.89
N LEU A 73 4.10 6.74 12.08
CA LEU A 73 4.37 7.84 11.15
C LEU A 73 5.84 8.28 11.23
N GLU A 74 6.44 8.26 12.42
CA GLU A 74 7.89 8.44 12.63
C GLU A 74 8.69 7.33 11.97
N PHE A 75 8.31 6.06 12.18
CA PHE A 75 8.93 4.90 11.51
C PHE A 75 8.84 5.00 9.99
N ALA A 76 7.67 5.39 9.47
CA ALA A 76 7.47 5.56 8.04
C ALA A 76 8.32 6.72 7.50
N THR A 77 8.42 7.82 8.23
CA THR A 77 9.28 8.96 7.88
C THR A 77 10.75 8.56 7.83
N SER A 78 11.25 7.83 8.83
CA SER A 78 12.67 7.43 8.90
C SER A 78 13.07 6.44 7.81
N HIS A 79 12.13 5.63 7.31
CA HIS A 79 12.37 4.64 6.27
C HIS A 79 11.88 5.05 4.87
N ASN A 80 11.54 6.33 4.68
CA ASN A 80 11.00 6.85 3.41
C ASN A 80 9.79 6.02 2.93
N LEU A 81 8.94 5.58 3.86
CA LEU A 81 7.70 4.86 3.58
C LEU A 81 6.52 5.82 3.51
N VAL A 82 5.47 5.38 2.83
CA VAL A 82 4.23 6.12 2.62
C VAL A 82 3.08 5.26 3.09
N VAL A 83 2.19 5.81 3.93
CA VAL A 83 0.96 5.13 4.33
C VAL A 83 -0.07 5.28 3.21
N VAL A 84 0.01 4.42 2.21
CA VAL A 84 -0.72 4.55 0.94
C VAL A 84 -2.23 4.70 1.15
N ASN A 85 -2.79 3.95 2.09
CA ASN A 85 -4.22 3.95 2.40
C ASN A 85 -4.73 5.33 2.87
N SER A 86 -3.85 6.14 3.46
CA SER A 86 -4.20 7.44 4.05
C SER A 86 -4.37 8.57 3.04
N PHE A 87 -4.00 8.35 1.77
CA PHE A 87 -4.10 9.35 0.69
C PHE A 87 -5.39 9.25 -0.12
N PHE A 88 -6.26 8.31 0.21
CA PHE A 88 -7.51 8.11 -0.51
C PHE A 88 -8.70 8.37 0.41
N ARG A 89 -9.43 9.47 0.14
CA ARG A 89 -10.72 9.76 0.79
C ARG A 89 -11.74 8.66 0.51
N LYS A 90 -12.03 7.81 1.49
CA LYS A 90 -13.13 6.83 1.42
C LYS A 90 -14.25 7.25 2.36
N ARG A 91 -15.45 6.69 2.17
CA ARG A 91 -16.50 6.80 3.20
C ARG A 91 -16.00 6.12 4.48
N ASP A 92 -16.37 6.65 5.64
CA ASP A 92 -15.93 6.12 6.95
C ASP A 92 -16.12 4.60 7.05
N VAL A 93 -17.26 4.08 6.60
CA VAL A 93 -17.58 2.64 6.56
C VAL A 93 -16.57 1.78 5.79
N HIS A 94 -15.80 2.36 4.86
CA HIS A 94 -14.75 1.67 4.09
C HIS A 94 -13.34 1.93 4.64
N LEU A 95 -13.19 2.83 5.63
CA LEU A 95 -11.94 3.06 6.36
C LEU A 95 -11.89 2.24 7.64
N ILE A 96 -13.05 1.91 8.21
CA ILE A 96 -13.15 1.08 9.40
C ILE A 96 -12.73 -0.34 9.06
N THR A 97 -11.66 -0.80 9.69
CA THR A 97 -11.14 -2.17 9.53
C THR A 97 -11.35 -3.03 10.77
N PHE A 98 -11.83 -2.42 11.86
CA PHE A 98 -12.26 -3.13 13.07
C PHE A 98 -13.50 -2.48 13.68
N GLN A 99 -14.47 -3.32 14.04
CA GLN A 99 -15.71 -2.90 14.68
C GLN A 99 -15.95 -3.76 15.92
N ARG A 100 -16.15 -3.13 17.07
CA ARG A 100 -16.54 -3.79 18.33
C ARG A 100 -17.64 -2.98 19.01
N GLY A 101 -18.88 -3.48 18.97
CA GLY A 101 -20.03 -2.76 19.50
C GLY A 101 -20.28 -1.46 18.73
N SER A 102 -20.36 -0.32 19.44
CA SER A 102 -20.46 1.02 18.86
C SER A 102 -19.11 1.65 18.49
N HIS A 103 -17.99 0.98 18.77
CA HIS A 103 -16.65 1.49 18.49
C HIS A 103 -16.14 1.00 17.14
N ASN A 104 -15.73 1.96 16.30
CA ASN A 104 -15.21 1.74 14.96
C ASN A 104 -13.79 2.27 14.88
N THR A 105 -12.86 1.49 14.36
CA THR A 105 -11.46 1.90 14.22
C THR A 105 -10.86 1.46 12.89
N GLN A 106 -9.88 2.24 12.42
CA GLN A 106 -8.99 1.86 11.32
C GLN A 106 -7.68 1.39 11.94
N ILE A 107 -7.30 0.14 11.66
CA ILE A 107 -6.11 -0.53 12.23
C ILE A 107 -5.18 -1.13 11.15
N ASP A 108 -5.68 -1.33 9.93
CA ASP A 108 -4.85 -1.81 8.82
C ASP A 108 -4.16 -0.66 8.09
N CYS A 109 -2.83 -0.74 8.01
CA CYS A 109 -2.04 0.19 7.21
C CYS A 109 -1.25 -0.57 6.13
N LEU A 110 -1.15 0.05 4.96
CA LEU A 110 -0.26 -0.38 3.90
C LEU A 110 0.84 0.66 3.77
N LEU A 111 2.06 0.27 4.11
CA LEU A 111 3.25 1.08 3.97
C LEU A 111 4.03 0.61 2.74
N VAL A 112 4.42 1.55 1.89
CA VAL A 112 5.22 1.26 0.70
C VAL A 112 6.39 2.20 0.68
N ARG A 113 7.59 1.71 0.36
CA ARG A 113 8.73 2.61 0.11
C ARG A 113 8.36 3.60 -0.97
N ARG A 114 8.67 4.87 -0.74
CA ARG A 114 8.41 5.94 -1.70
C ARG A 114 9.08 5.64 -3.04
N ASP A 115 10.25 5.01 -3.02
CA ASP A 115 10.99 4.59 -4.23
C ASP A 115 10.32 3.46 -5.02
N ASP A 116 9.59 2.59 -4.34
CA ASP A 116 8.85 1.48 -4.93
C ASP A 116 7.41 1.83 -5.29
N LEU A 117 6.98 3.06 -4.96
CA LEU A 117 5.59 3.49 -5.04
C LEU A 117 5.12 3.51 -6.48
N ARG A 118 4.37 2.47 -6.82
CA ARG A 118 3.59 2.33 -8.03
C ARG A 118 2.21 1.93 -7.58
N ALA A 119 1.23 2.80 -7.80
CA ALA A 119 -0.12 2.57 -7.36
C ALA A 119 -1.02 2.35 -8.59
N CYS A 120 -1.82 1.30 -8.54
CA CYS A 120 -2.82 1.00 -9.55
C CYS A 120 -4.11 0.63 -8.83
N GLY A 121 -5.23 1.12 -9.32
CA GLY A 121 -6.52 0.72 -8.78
C GLY A 121 -7.67 1.56 -9.30
N ASP A 122 -8.86 1.13 -8.89
CA ASP A 122 -10.09 1.91 -9.00
C ASP A 122 -10.08 2.99 -7.93
N LEU A 123 -9.79 4.22 -8.35
CA LEU A 123 -9.64 5.34 -7.43
C LEU A 123 -10.94 6.12 -7.30
N ASN A 124 -11.92 5.88 -8.17
CA ASN A 124 -13.21 6.59 -8.19
C ASN A 124 -13.04 8.12 -8.21
N ARG A 125 -11.97 8.63 -8.84
CA ARG A 125 -11.66 10.07 -8.93
C ARG A 125 -11.73 10.57 -10.36
N HIS A 126 -12.04 11.85 -10.54
CA HIS A 126 -12.01 12.49 -11.86
C HIS A 126 -10.88 13.52 -11.90
N ILE A 127 -9.76 13.18 -12.54
CA ILE A 127 -8.62 14.11 -12.68
C ILE A 127 -8.80 15.12 -13.82
N GLY A 128 -9.79 14.89 -14.68
CA GLY A 128 -10.16 15.75 -15.80
C GLY A 128 -9.21 15.67 -16.99
N ALA A 129 -9.62 16.24 -18.12
CA ALA A 129 -8.81 16.22 -19.34
C ALA A 129 -7.57 17.12 -19.28
N THR A 130 -7.63 18.21 -18.50
CA THR A 130 -6.59 19.24 -18.49
C THR A 130 -5.48 18.93 -17.49
N ALA A 131 -4.25 19.35 -17.81
CA ALA A 131 -3.09 19.27 -16.90
C ALA A 131 -2.90 20.54 -16.05
N GLU A 132 -3.87 21.47 -16.06
CA GLU A 132 -3.77 22.77 -15.40
C GLU A 132 -3.44 22.61 -13.92
N GLY A 133 -2.43 23.33 -13.43
CA GLY A 133 -1.94 23.25 -12.05
C GLY A 133 -1.07 22.01 -11.71
N TYR A 134 -0.98 21.02 -12.60
CA TYR A 134 -0.26 19.75 -12.34
C TYR A 134 0.62 19.33 -13.53
N ALA A 135 1.23 20.31 -14.20
CA ALA A 135 2.10 20.08 -15.34
C ALA A 135 3.24 19.11 -14.98
N GLY A 136 3.34 18.04 -15.77
CA GLY A 136 4.36 17.00 -15.59
C GLY A 136 4.02 15.90 -14.56
N VAL A 137 2.92 16.03 -13.83
CA VAL A 137 2.25 14.91 -13.11
C VAL A 137 1.07 14.39 -13.92
N HIS A 138 0.37 15.30 -14.59
CA HIS A 138 -0.70 15.03 -15.54
C HIS A 138 -0.23 15.35 -16.96
N GLY A 139 -0.40 14.41 -17.90
CA GLY A 139 0.07 14.54 -19.28
C GLY A 139 -0.88 15.25 -20.24
N GLY A 140 -2.10 15.57 -19.79
CA GLY A 140 -3.09 16.35 -20.54
C GLY A 140 -3.96 15.52 -21.49
N PHE A 141 -3.90 14.19 -21.39
CA PHE A 141 -4.68 13.28 -22.22
C PHE A 141 -5.61 12.39 -21.38
N CYS A 142 -6.52 13.01 -20.64
CA CYS A 142 -7.52 12.31 -19.84
C CYS A 142 -8.95 12.68 -20.26
N TYR A 143 -9.93 12.00 -19.68
CA TYR A 143 -11.35 12.15 -20.01
C TYR A 143 -12.11 12.81 -18.86
N GLY A 144 -13.08 13.66 -19.21
CA GLY A 144 -14.02 14.28 -18.26
C GLY A 144 -13.52 15.59 -17.63
N VAL A 145 -14.23 16.05 -16.60
CA VAL A 145 -13.97 17.29 -15.85
C VAL A 145 -13.34 16.94 -14.50
N ARG A 146 -12.35 17.72 -14.08
CA ARG A 146 -11.68 17.50 -12.79
C ARG A 146 -12.61 17.83 -11.63
N ASN A 147 -12.64 16.97 -10.60
CA ASN A 147 -13.28 17.27 -9.31
C ASN A 147 -12.24 17.43 -8.19
N ASP A 148 -12.64 17.96 -7.03
CA ASP A 148 -11.77 18.18 -5.86
C ASP A 148 -11.04 16.90 -5.44
N GLU A 149 -11.75 15.80 -5.55
CA GLU A 149 -11.26 14.46 -5.27
C GLU A 149 -10.15 14.01 -6.25
N GLY A 150 -10.25 14.40 -7.52
CA GLY A 150 -9.20 14.24 -8.52
C GLY A 150 -7.99 15.13 -8.26
N CYS A 151 -8.20 16.34 -7.72
CA CYS A 151 -7.09 17.19 -7.26
C CYS A 151 -6.26 16.48 -6.18
N SER A 152 -6.89 15.84 -5.19
CA SER A 152 -6.16 15.11 -4.14
C SER A 152 -5.23 14.01 -4.68
N ILE A 153 -5.61 13.35 -5.78
CA ILE A 153 -4.74 12.37 -6.44
C ILE A 153 -3.54 13.01 -7.10
N LEU A 154 -3.73 14.17 -7.71
CA LEU A 154 -2.66 14.91 -8.39
C LEU A 154 -1.73 15.57 -7.37
N GLU A 155 -2.25 16.03 -6.23
CA GLU A 155 -1.48 16.51 -5.08
C GLU A 155 -0.63 15.37 -4.49
N PHE A 156 -1.23 14.19 -4.28
CA PHE A 156 -0.49 12.99 -3.88
C PHE A 156 0.61 12.64 -4.88
N ALA A 157 0.29 12.58 -6.17
CA ALA A 157 1.27 12.27 -7.18
C ALA A 157 2.40 13.32 -7.23
N THR A 158 2.08 14.60 -7.04
CA THR A 158 3.06 15.69 -6.93
C THR A 158 3.98 15.51 -5.74
N ALA A 159 3.42 15.29 -4.55
CA ALA A 159 4.18 15.12 -3.31
C ALA A 159 5.12 13.90 -3.32
N HIS A 160 4.79 12.89 -4.13
CA HIS A 160 5.51 11.63 -4.19
C HIS A 160 6.32 11.42 -5.47
N ASN A 161 6.52 12.48 -6.27
CA ASN A 161 7.20 12.40 -7.56
C ASN A 161 6.67 11.26 -8.46
N LEU A 162 5.34 11.09 -8.45
CA LEU A 162 4.61 10.18 -9.32
C LEU A 162 3.98 10.96 -10.46
N VAL A 163 3.59 10.21 -11.48
CA VAL A 163 2.86 10.71 -12.63
C VAL A 163 1.71 9.76 -12.93
N VAL A 164 0.60 10.30 -13.43
CA VAL A 164 -0.55 9.52 -13.88
C VAL A 164 -0.23 8.99 -15.27
N ALA A 165 0.35 7.80 -15.37
CA ALA A 165 0.89 7.26 -16.62
C ALA A 165 -0.13 7.26 -17.77
N ASN A 166 -1.39 6.90 -17.48
CA ASN A 166 -2.46 6.89 -18.48
C ASN A 166 -2.77 8.27 -19.07
N SER A 167 -2.44 9.35 -18.36
CA SER A 167 -2.68 10.73 -18.83
C SER A 167 -1.63 11.24 -19.83
N PHE A 168 -0.53 10.53 -20.06
CA PHE A 168 0.57 10.94 -20.96
C PHE A 168 0.46 10.36 -22.38
N PHE A 169 -0.48 9.45 -22.61
CA PHE A 169 -0.66 8.82 -23.91
C PHE A 169 -1.92 9.36 -24.58
N ARG A 170 -1.75 10.05 -25.72
CA ARG A 170 -2.88 10.52 -26.50
C ARG A 170 -3.66 9.34 -27.09
N LYS A 171 -4.92 9.20 -26.70
CA LYS A 171 -5.84 8.16 -27.17
C LYS A 171 -7.18 8.77 -27.60
N ARG A 172 -8.02 7.97 -28.26
CA ARG A 172 -9.43 8.31 -28.50
C ARG A 172 -10.21 8.14 -27.19
N ASP A 173 -11.26 8.92 -26.98
CA ASP A 173 -12.07 8.90 -25.75
C ASP A 173 -12.52 7.49 -25.32
N VAL A 174 -12.93 6.66 -26.28
CA VAL A 174 -13.34 5.25 -26.05
C VAL A 174 -12.25 4.41 -25.36
N HIS A 175 -10.98 4.78 -25.54
CA HIS A 175 -9.78 4.15 -25.00
C HIS A 175 -9.21 4.88 -23.77
N LEU A 176 -9.89 5.92 -23.29
CA LEU A 176 -9.61 6.61 -22.02
C LEU A 176 -10.64 6.25 -20.95
N ILE A 177 -11.88 5.97 -21.35
CA ILE A 177 -12.99 5.59 -20.47
C ILE A 177 -12.70 4.24 -19.85
N THR A 178 -12.63 4.18 -18.52
CA THR A 178 -12.36 2.94 -17.75
C THR A 178 -13.62 2.38 -17.09
N PHE A 179 -14.69 3.18 -16.98
CA PHE A 179 -15.96 2.75 -16.41
C PHE A 179 -17.15 3.23 -17.26
N GLN A 180 -18.15 2.37 -17.39
CA GLN A 180 -19.39 2.65 -18.11
C GLN A 180 -20.60 2.10 -17.34
N SER A 181 -21.59 2.95 -17.08
CA SER A 181 -22.85 2.54 -16.45
C SER A 181 -24.00 3.42 -16.92
N GLY A 182 -25.12 2.80 -17.31
CA GLY A 182 -26.34 3.53 -17.68
C GLY A 182 -26.18 4.56 -18.81
N GLY A 183 -25.25 4.34 -19.74
CA GLY A 183 -24.93 5.30 -20.81
C GLY A 183 -23.95 6.41 -20.41
N HIS A 184 -23.56 6.49 -19.14
CA HIS A 184 -22.52 7.39 -18.65
C HIS A 184 -21.15 6.73 -18.75
N ASN A 185 -20.17 7.51 -19.20
CA ASN A 185 -18.79 7.08 -19.35
C ASN A 185 -17.91 7.91 -18.42
N THR A 186 -17.04 7.24 -17.66
CA THR A 186 -16.08 7.90 -16.77
C THR A 186 -14.69 7.27 -16.86
N GLN A 187 -13.69 8.04 -16.45
CA GLN A 187 -12.33 7.56 -16.20
C GLN A 187 -12.10 7.63 -14.69
N ILE A 188 -11.86 6.49 -14.07
CA ILE A 188 -11.71 6.34 -12.61
C ILE A 188 -10.59 5.38 -12.20
N ASP A 189 -10.07 4.61 -13.15
CA ASP A 189 -8.93 3.72 -12.97
C ASP A 189 -7.67 4.40 -13.49
N TYR A 190 -6.65 4.53 -12.62
CA TYR A 190 -5.41 5.21 -12.95
C TYR A 190 -4.19 4.38 -12.56
N LEU A 191 -3.11 4.56 -13.34
CA LEU A 191 -1.83 3.93 -13.08
C LEU A 191 -0.82 5.01 -12.72
N LEU A 192 -0.42 5.06 -11.46
CA LEU A 192 0.61 5.96 -10.96
C LEU A 192 1.97 5.27 -11.03
N VAL A 193 2.92 5.92 -11.69
CA VAL A 193 4.31 5.47 -11.80
C VAL A 193 5.25 6.58 -11.34
N ARG A 194 6.48 6.24 -10.95
CA ARG A 194 7.50 7.24 -10.64
C ARG A 194 7.77 8.08 -11.89
N ARG A 195 8.01 9.38 -11.70
CA ARG A 195 8.34 10.29 -12.80
C ARG A 195 9.55 9.80 -13.61
N ASP A 196 10.57 9.30 -12.93
CA ASP A 196 11.79 8.79 -13.57
C ASP A 196 11.53 7.51 -14.40
N ASP A 197 10.54 6.72 -13.99
CA ASP A 197 10.09 5.50 -14.64
C ASP A 197 9.13 5.77 -15.81
N LEU A 198 8.63 6.99 -15.98
CA LEU A 198 7.72 7.33 -17.08
C LEU A 198 8.37 7.03 -18.44
N ARG A 199 9.68 7.25 -18.57
CA ARG A 199 10.45 6.94 -19.79
C ARG A 199 10.45 5.45 -20.16
N ALA A 200 10.24 4.58 -19.17
CA ALA A 200 10.16 3.14 -19.37
C ALA A 200 8.75 2.70 -19.80
N CYS A 201 7.74 3.56 -19.62
CA CYS A 201 6.36 3.31 -20.03
C CYS A 201 6.22 3.56 -21.53
N LYS A 202 5.85 2.52 -22.28
CA LYS A 202 5.69 2.56 -23.73
C LYS A 202 4.27 2.90 -24.15
N ASP A 203 3.30 2.35 -23.44
CA ASP A 203 1.90 2.61 -23.73
C ASP A 203 1.01 2.32 -22.51
N CYS A 204 -0.12 3.00 -22.41
CA CYS A 204 -1.20 2.66 -21.50
C CYS A 204 -2.49 2.46 -22.29
N LYS A 205 -3.07 1.28 -22.19
CA LYS A 205 -4.23 0.86 -22.99
C LYS A 205 -5.41 0.52 -22.09
N VAL A 206 -6.59 0.98 -22.48
CA VAL A 206 -7.86 0.52 -21.92
C VAL A 206 -8.51 -0.44 -22.92
N PHE A 207 -8.86 -1.64 -22.47
CA PHE A 207 -9.47 -2.66 -23.31
C PHE A 207 -10.99 -2.58 -23.18
N SER A 208 -11.63 -2.07 -24.23
CA SER A 208 -13.08 -1.87 -24.28
C SER A 208 -13.89 -3.11 -24.68
N GLY A 209 -13.25 -4.26 -24.91
CA GLY A 209 -13.88 -5.48 -25.43
C GLY A 209 -13.75 -6.72 -24.56
N GLU A 210 -13.12 -6.64 -23.38
CA GLU A 210 -12.92 -7.80 -22.50
C GLU A 210 -13.93 -7.82 -21.34
N THR A 211 -14.55 -8.98 -21.14
CA THR A 211 -15.77 -9.24 -20.33
C THR A 211 -15.56 -9.39 -18.82
N CYS A 212 -14.44 -8.94 -18.24
CA CYS A 212 -14.17 -9.19 -16.81
C CYS A 212 -15.15 -8.50 -15.85
N SER A 213 -15.80 -7.41 -16.28
CA SER A 213 -16.85 -6.70 -15.55
C SER A 213 -17.82 -6.06 -16.56
N SER A 214 -19.11 -5.94 -16.19
CA SER A 214 -20.12 -5.27 -17.03
C SER A 214 -19.94 -3.75 -17.08
N GLN A 215 -19.17 -3.17 -16.15
CA GLN A 215 -19.01 -1.73 -16.01
C GLN A 215 -17.55 -1.26 -16.07
N HIS A 216 -16.60 -1.96 -15.45
CA HIS A 216 -15.18 -1.60 -15.51
C HIS A 216 -14.48 -2.22 -16.73
N LYS A 217 -13.53 -1.48 -17.30
CA LYS A 217 -12.66 -1.88 -18.41
C LYS A 217 -11.25 -2.09 -17.91
N LEU A 218 -10.58 -3.10 -18.44
CA LEU A 218 -9.20 -3.42 -18.08
C LEU A 218 -8.25 -2.29 -18.53
N VAL A 219 -7.40 -1.82 -17.62
CA VAL A 219 -6.31 -0.87 -17.91
C VAL A 219 -4.97 -1.60 -17.80
N ALA A 220 -4.15 -1.55 -18.85
CA ALA A 220 -2.82 -2.13 -18.85
C ALA A 220 -1.75 -1.10 -19.23
N LEU A 221 -0.64 -1.13 -18.50
CA LEU A 221 0.57 -0.39 -18.81
C LEU A 221 1.61 -1.33 -19.40
N ASP A 222 2.02 -1.06 -20.63
CA ASP A 222 3.19 -1.67 -21.25
C ASP A 222 4.43 -0.85 -20.86
N ALA A 223 5.36 -1.47 -20.14
CA ALA A 223 6.56 -0.81 -19.66
C ALA A 223 7.74 -1.77 -19.47
N LEU A 224 8.95 -1.27 -19.75
CA LEU A 224 10.20 -2.01 -19.59
C LEU A 224 11.03 -1.45 -18.44
N PHE A 225 10.78 -1.97 -17.24
CA PHE A 225 11.58 -1.61 -16.08
C PHE A 225 12.85 -2.46 -16.02
N GLN A 226 14.00 -1.82 -15.81
CA GLN A 226 15.22 -2.55 -15.48
C GLN A 226 15.00 -3.33 -14.17
N ARG A 227 15.10 -4.66 -14.24
CA ARG A 227 15.12 -5.51 -13.05
C ARG A 227 16.58 -5.72 -12.66
N CYS A 228 16.99 -5.26 -11.48
CA CYS A 228 18.14 -5.82 -10.81
C CYS A 228 17.76 -7.26 -10.40
N ARG A 229 18.25 -8.25 -11.15
CA ARG A 229 18.13 -9.66 -10.78
C ARG A 229 19.24 -9.96 -9.78
N HIS A 230 18.90 -9.99 -8.50
CA HIS A 230 19.73 -10.69 -7.54
C HIS A 230 19.52 -12.20 -7.71
N GLY A 231 20.61 -12.94 -7.90
CA GLY A 231 20.61 -14.37 -7.69
C GLY A 231 20.14 -14.61 -6.26
N ARG A 232 19.00 -15.27 -6.09
CA ARG A 232 18.68 -15.83 -4.79
C ARG A 232 19.75 -16.86 -4.52
N GLU A 233 20.64 -16.62 -3.57
CA GLU A 233 21.18 -17.76 -2.85
C GLU A 233 19.97 -18.52 -2.30
N ALA A 234 19.88 -19.80 -2.68
CA ALA A 234 18.85 -20.66 -2.17
C ALA A 234 19.10 -20.79 -0.67
N THR A 235 18.47 -19.93 0.13
CA THR A 235 18.26 -20.26 1.54
C THR A 235 17.50 -21.58 1.50
N GLY A 236 18.13 -22.66 1.95
CA GLY A 236 17.60 -24.03 1.92
C GLY A 236 16.33 -24.23 2.77
N MET A 237 15.65 -23.13 3.13
CA MET A 237 14.39 -23.09 3.81
C MET A 237 13.28 -23.48 2.83
N PRO A 238 12.64 -24.64 3.01
CA PRO A 238 11.57 -25.06 2.13
C PRO A 238 10.42 -24.04 2.18
N ARG A 239 10.01 -23.56 1.00
CA ARG A 239 8.79 -22.76 0.86
C ARG A 239 7.60 -23.61 1.24
N ILE A 240 6.97 -23.30 2.38
CA ILE A 240 5.69 -23.90 2.75
C ILE A 240 4.63 -23.35 1.79
N LEU A 241 4.23 -24.18 0.83
CA LEU A 241 3.09 -23.93 -0.03
C LEU A 241 1.85 -24.41 0.70
N TRP A 242 0.96 -23.48 1.10
CA TRP A 242 -0.23 -23.78 1.90
C TRP A 242 -1.15 -24.85 1.28
N LYS A 243 -1.19 -24.92 -0.05
CA LYS A 243 -1.92 -25.96 -0.79
C LYS A 243 -1.38 -27.39 -0.59
N ASN A 244 -0.20 -27.54 -0.01
CA ASN A 244 0.47 -28.81 0.28
C ASN A 244 0.55 -29.10 1.80
N LEU A 245 -0.10 -28.28 2.65
CA LEU A 245 -0.26 -28.57 4.07
C LEU A 245 -1.42 -29.56 4.24
N SER A 246 -1.15 -30.85 4.05
CA SER A 246 -2.10 -31.92 4.32
C SER A 246 -1.48 -33.02 5.17
N GLY A 247 -2.28 -33.62 6.07
CA GLY A 247 -1.88 -34.76 6.90
C GLY A 247 -0.68 -34.45 7.79
N ASP A 248 0.32 -35.34 7.76
CA ASP A 248 1.50 -35.35 8.63
C ASP A 248 2.36 -34.07 8.52
N THR A 249 2.28 -33.36 7.39
CA THR A 249 2.98 -32.07 7.20
C THR A 249 2.39 -30.96 8.07
N MET A 250 1.08 -31.02 8.35
CA MET A 250 0.40 -30.05 9.22
C MET A 250 0.71 -30.31 10.70
N GLU A 251 0.75 -31.58 11.11
CA GLU A 251 1.07 -31.95 12.50
C GLU A 251 2.54 -31.67 12.85
N SER A 252 3.48 -31.97 11.94
CA SER A 252 4.89 -31.63 12.15
C SER A 252 5.12 -30.11 12.18
N PHE A 253 4.36 -29.33 11.40
CA PHE A 253 4.39 -27.87 11.48
C PHE A 253 3.81 -27.36 12.81
N ARG A 254 2.67 -27.90 13.27
CA ARG A 254 2.08 -27.58 14.58
C ARG A 254 3.03 -27.89 15.73
N ALA A 255 3.65 -29.08 15.73
CA ALA A 255 4.62 -29.48 16.74
C ALA A 255 5.82 -28.53 16.79
N LYS A 256 6.39 -28.14 15.64
CA LYS A 256 7.50 -27.19 15.56
C LYS A 256 7.13 -25.78 16.02
N VAL A 257 5.92 -25.32 15.71
CA VAL A 257 5.42 -24.03 16.21
C VAL A 257 5.24 -24.09 17.72
N SER A 258 4.71 -25.18 18.26
CA SER A 258 4.56 -25.38 19.71
C SER A 258 5.90 -25.47 20.45
N GLU A 259 6.89 -26.19 19.92
CA GLU A 259 8.26 -26.23 20.46
C GLU A 259 8.95 -24.86 20.40
N GLY A 260 8.78 -24.11 19.31
CA GLY A 260 9.33 -22.76 19.18
C GLY A 260 8.70 -21.77 20.17
N LEU A 261 7.43 -22.00 20.56
CA LEU A 261 6.73 -21.23 21.58
C LEU A 261 7.16 -21.62 23.00
N SER A 262 7.46 -22.89 23.27
CA SER A 262 7.95 -23.33 24.58
C SER A 262 9.40 -22.90 24.83
N ALA A 263 10.28 -23.01 23.82
CA ALA A 263 11.66 -22.58 23.91
C ALA A 263 11.80 -21.06 24.19
N ARG A 264 10.88 -20.25 23.66
CA ARG A 264 10.81 -18.81 23.96
C ARG A 264 10.24 -18.49 25.35
N ALA A 265 9.43 -19.39 25.93
CA ALA A 265 8.90 -19.21 27.27
C ALA A 265 9.94 -19.54 28.36
N GLU A 266 10.85 -20.48 28.10
CA GLU A 266 11.95 -20.84 29.02
C GLU A 266 13.11 -19.83 29.01
N ASP A 267 13.33 -19.14 27.89
CA ASP A 267 14.33 -18.05 27.78
C ASP A 267 13.88 -16.75 28.47
N LEU A 268 12.58 -16.64 28.80
CA LEU A 268 12.01 -15.55 29.59
C LEU A 268 12.09 -15.82 31.10
N THR A 269 12.03 -17.07 31.55
CA THR A 269 12.09 -17.42 32.98
C THR A 269 13.51 -17.49 33.54
N THR A 270 14.53 -17.67 32.69
CA THR A 270 15.94 -17.70 33.10
C THR A 270 16.59 -16.32 33.21
N ARG A 271 15.96 -15.26 32.68
CA ARG A 271 16.44 -13.87 32.77
C ARG A 271 15.94 -13.08 33.97
N ASP A 272 14.96 -13.61 34.70
CA ASP A 272 14.40 -13.00 35.93
C ASP A 272 15.03 -13.57 37.22
N ALA A 273 16.13 -14.35 37.11
CA ALA A 273 16.77 -15.03 38.23
C ALA A 273 18.23 -14.60 38.52
N ASP A 274 18.77 -13.59 37.82
CA ASP A 274 20.11 -13.01 38.07
C ASP A 274 20.03 -11.48 38.35
#